data_AF-A0A2E4JBF3-F1
#
_entry.id   AF-A0A2E4JBF3-F1
#
_cell.length_a   1.000
_cell.length_b   1.000
_cell.length_c   1.000
_cell.angle_alpha   90.00
_cell.angle_beta   90.00
_cell.angle_gamma   90.00
#
_symmetry.space_group_name_H-M   'P 1'
#
loop_
_entity.id
_entity.type
_entity.pdbx_description
1 polymer ?
#
loop_
_entity_poly.entity_id
_entity_poly.type
_entity_poly.pdbx_seq_one_letter_code
_entity_poly.pdbx_strand_id
1 'polypeptide(L)'
;GKAREEEAEKAAASMGGSLEAYYWCYGEMDFMMIINVPSEEMAIKFSLHVGASGVFNGKLTPLISVDTMEAATSTELPFIRLPGE
;
A
#
# COMPACT_ATOMS: atom_id res chain seq x y z
N GLY A 1 -15.99 -0.91 13.71
CA GLY A 1 -16.03 0.42 13.07
C GLY A 1 -14.88 1.26 13.56
N LYS A 2 -15.21 2.26 14.37
CA LYS A 2 -14.29 3.30 14.86
C LYS A 2 -13.02 2.80 15.55
N ALA A 3 -13.11 1.76 16.39
CA ALA A 3 -11.92 1.19 17.02
C ALA A 3 -10.88 0.67 16.01
N ARG A 4 -11.29 0.12 14.86
CA ARG A 4 -10.35 -0.36 13.83
C ARG A 4 -9.71 0.78 13.04
N GLU A 5 -10.47 1.85 12.83
CA GLU A 5 -9.98 3.09 12.24
C GLU A 5 -8.94 3.75 13.15
N GLU A 6 -9.21 3.86 14.45
CA GLU A 6 -8.26 4.38 15.45
C GLU A 6 -6.97 3.56 15.53
N GLU A 7 -7.07 2.22 15.46
CA GLU A 7 -5.87 1.36 15.40
C GLU A 7 -5.11 1.51 14.09
N ALA A 8 -5.79 1.71 12.96
CA ALA A 8 -5.14 2.00 11.67
C ALA A 8 -4.40 3.36 11.71
N GLU A 9 -4.99 4.37 12.34
CA GLU A 9 -4.36 5.67 12.55
C GLU A 9 -3.09 5.56 13.40
N LYS A 10 -3.15 4.85 14.53
CA LYS A 10 -1.97 4.58 15.38
C LYS A 10 -0.88 3.82 14.63
N ALA A 11 -1.26 2.81 13.86
CA ALA A 11 -0.33 2.03 13.05
C ALA A 11 0.38 2.91 12.02
N ALA A 12 -0.35 3.73 11.27
CA ALA A 12 0.22 4.69 10.33
C ALA A 12 1.17 5.68 11.03
N ALA A 13 0.75 6.25 12.17
CA ALA A 13 1.58 7.16 12.96
C ALA A 13 2.88 6.50 13.47
N SER A 14 2.83 5.23 13.89
CA SER A 14 4.01 4.47 14.34
C SER A 14 5.04 4.25 13.23
N MET A 15 4.60 4.24 11.97
CA MET A 15 5.48 4.19 10.79
C MET A 15 6.02 5.58 10.41
N GLY A 16 5.66 6.64 11.14
CA GLY A 16 5.96 8.03 10.78
C GLY A 16 5.06 8.59 9.68
N GLY A 17 3.91 7.95 9.45
CA GLY A 17 2.93 8.30 8.43
C GLY A 17 1.63 8.85 9.00
N SER A 18 0.58 8.83 8.18
CA SER A 18 -0.77 9.23 8.57
C SER A 18 -1.85 8.40 7.85
N LEU A 19 -3.03 8.32 8.46
CA LEU A 19 -4.22 7.78 7.82
C LEU A 19 -4.89 8.92 7.03
N GLU A 20 -5.01 8.74 5.72
CA GLU A 20 -5.66 9.72 4.83
C GLU A 20 -7.17 9.47 4.76
N ALA A 21 -7.55 8.20 4.62
CA ALA A 21 -8.95 7.80 4.55
C ALA A 21 -9.16 6.37 5.03
N TYR A 22 -10.34 6.09 5.59
CA TYR A 22 -10.78 4.75 5.98
C TYR A 22 -12.26 4.58 5.63
N TYR A 23 -12.57 3.58 4.80
CA TYR A 23 -13.93 3.28 4.34
C TYR A 23 -14.31 1.87 4.71
N TRP A 24 -15.51 1.69 5.26
CA TRP A 24 -16.12 0.37 5.38
C TRP A 24 -16.61 -0.11 4.03
N CYS A 25 -16.36 -1.38 3.74
CA CYS A 25 -16.78 -2.03 2.51
C CYS A 25 -17.93 -2.98 2.81
N TYR A 26 -19.00 -2.90 2.02
CA TYR A 26 -20.08 -3.90 2.01
C TYR A 26 -19.76 -4.91 0.90
N GLY A 27 -18.89 -5.88 1.16
CA GLY A 27 -18.44 -6.83 0.14
C GLY A 27 -17.44 -7.85 0.64
N GLU A 28 -16.58 -8.32 -0.26
CA GLU A 28 -15.55 -9.34 0.04
C GLU A 28 -14.53 -8.86 1.09
N MET A 29 -14.18 -7.58 1.04
CA MET A 29 -13.30 -6.94 2.03
C MET A 29 -14.13 -6.23 3.09
N ASP A 30 -13.57 -6.12 4.29
CA ASP A 30 -14.18 -5.45 5.43
C ASP A 30 -13.96 -3.93 5.41
N PHE A 31 -12.83 -3.47 4.90
CA PHE A 31 -12.53 -2.05 4.72
C PHE A 31 -11.53 -1.79 3.60
N MET A 32 -11.42 -0.52 3.19
CA MET A 32 -10.33 0.01 2.39
C MET A 32 -9.77 1.26 3.06
N MET A 33 -8.45 1.40 3.08
CA MET A 33 -7.79 2.57 3.65
C MET A 33 -6.71 3.11 2.73
N ILE A 34 -6.49 4.42 2.82
CA ILE A 34 -5.37 5.12 2.19
C ILE A 34 -4.50 5.64 3.33
N ILE A 35 -3.21 5.28 3.30
CA ILE A 35 -2.22 5.73 4.28
C ILE A 35 -1.07 6.41 3.55
N ASN A 36 -0.56 7.48 4.14
CA ASN A 36 0.69 8.11 3.74
C ASN A 36 1.79 7.56 4.64
N VAL A 37 2.90 7.13 4.04
CA VAL A 37 4.07 6.60 4.76
C VAL A 37 5.33 7.32 4.29
N PRO A 38 6.38 7.43 5.12
CA PRO A 38 7.51 8.31 4.83
C PRO A 38 8.40 7.83 3.69
N SER A 39 8.34 6.55 3.30
CA SER A 39 9.11 6.01 2.18
C SER A 39 8.49 4.74 1.59
N GLU A 40 8.89 4.40 0.37
CA GLU A 40 8.46 3.18 -0.32
C GLU A 40 8.96 1.91 0.38
N GLU A 41 10.19 1.92 0.93
CA GLU A 41 10.73 0.79 1.69
C GLU A 41 9.91 0.49 2.95
N MET A 42 9.36 1.53 3.58
CA MET A 42 8.43 1.36 4.70
C MET A 42 7.13 0.70 4.24
N ALA A 43 6.56 1.14 3.12
CA ALA A 43 5.37 0.52 2.53
C ALA A 43 5.61 -0.95 2.19
N ILE A 44 6.76 -1.27 1.60
CA ILE A 44 7.15 -2.65 1.25
C ILE A 44 7.29 -3.50 2.51
N LYS A 45 8.02 -3.03 3.53
CA LYS A 45 8.17 -3.76 4.80
C LYS A 45 6.83 -3.99 5.48
N PHE A 46 5.95 -2.99 5.48
CA PHE A 46 4.61 -3.12 6.02
C PHE A 46 3.80 -4.18 5.25
N SER A 47 3.82 -4.14 3.91
CA SER A 47 3.16 -5.14 3.06
C SER A 47 3.62 -6.57 3.37
N LEU A 48 4.94 -6.78 3.50
CA LEU A 48 5.52 -8.08 3.84
C LEU A 48 5.14 -8.53 5.26
N HIS A 49 5.19 -7.63 6.24
CA HIS A 49 4.82 -7.93 7.62
C HIS A 49 3.36 -8.35 7.74
N VAL A 50 2.48 -7.58 7.09
CA VAL A 50 1.04 -7.84 7.04
C VAL A 50 0.75 -9.17 6.33
N GLY A 51 1.36 -9.41 5.16
CA GLY A 51 1.19 -10.66 4.42
C GLY A 51 1.71 -11.89 5.16
N ALA A 52 2.81 -11.76 5.92
CA ALA A 52 3.37 -12.84 6.74
C ALA A 52 2.55 -13.13 8.02
N SER A 53 1.69 -12.20 8.46
CA SER A 53 0.95 -12.34 9.71
C SER A 53 -0.10 -13.45 9.68
N GLY A 54 -0.66 -13.76 8.50
CA GLY A 54 -1.81 -14.67 8.35
C GLY A 54 -3.12 -14.17 8.98
N VAL A 55 -3.09 -13.05 9.71
CA VAL A 55 -4.24 -12.44 10.40
C VAL A 55 -4.94 -11.43 9.49
N PHE A 56 -4.20 -10.84 8.55
CA PHE A 56 -4.73 -9.89 7.59
C PHE A 56 -4.72 -10.51 6.18
N ASN A 57 -5.89 -10.55 5.56
CA ASN A 57 -6.04 -10.89 4.15
C ASN A 57 -6.47 -9.62 3.40
N GLY A 58 -5.50 -8.88 2.90
CA GLY A 58 -5.76 -7.69 2.11
C GLY A 58 -4.62 -7.43 1.15
N LYS A 59 -4.93 -6.66 0.10
CA LYS A 59 -3.96 -6.28 -0.92
C LYS A 59 -3.41 -4.90 -0.57
N LEU A 60 -2.10 -4.81 -0.40
CA LEU A 60 -1.44 -3.51 -0.39
C LEU A 60 -1.15 -3.09 -1.83
N THR A 61 -1.71 -1.96 -2.25
CA THR A 61 -1.51 -1.41 -3.59
C THR A 61 -0.79 -0.07 -3.46
N PRO A 62 0.49 0.02 -3.90
CA PRO A 62 1.18 1.30 -3.96
C PRO A 62 0.43 2.26 -4.88
N LEU A 63 0.22 3.49 -4.40
CA LEU A 63 -0.32 4.59 -5.21
C LEU A 63 0.84 5.48 -5.63
N ILE A 64 0.95 5.74 -6.93
CA ILE A 64 1.95 6.66 -7.48
C ILE A 64 1.26 7.92 -7.98
N SER A 65 1.99 9.04 -7.99
CA SER A 65 1.48 10.28 -8.56
C SER A 65 1.41 10.20 -10.09
N VAL A 66 0.64 11.12 -10.69
CA VAL A 66 0.62 11.30 -12.14
C VAL A 66 2.04 11.58 -12.66
N ASP A 67 2.80 12.45 -11.99
CA ASP A 67 4.18 12.78 -12.38
C ASP A 67 5.11 11.56 -12.36
N THR A 68 4.97 10.67 -11.37
CA THR A 68 5.73 9.40 -11.33
C THR A 68 5.36 8.49 -12.48
N MET A 69 4.07 8.40 -12.83
CA MET A 69 3.62 7.63 -13.99
C MET A 69 4.16 8.20 -15.31
N GLU A 70 4.10 9.52 -15.49
CA GLU A 70 4.64 10.21 -16.68
C GLU A 70 6.15 9.95 -16.82
N ALA A 71 6.91 10.08 -15.73
CA ALA A 71 8.34 9.77 -15.72
C ALA A 71 8.62 8.30 -16.09
N ALA A 72 7.81 7.35 -15.58
CA ALA A 72 7.94 5.94 -15.91
C ALA A 72 7.68 5.66 -17.40
N THR A 73 6.62 6.25 -17.98
CA THR A 73 6.29 6.06 -19.40
C THR A 73 7.30 6.69 -20.37
N SER A 74 8.04 7.71 -19.90
CA SER A 74 9.10 8.37 -20.68
C SER A 74 10.43 7.60 -20.66
N THR A 75 10.53 6.51 -19.91
CA THR A 75 11.75 5.70 -19.80
C THR A 75 11.80 4.64 -20.89
N GLU A 76 12.95 4.46 -21.55
CA GLU A 76 13.13 3.39 -22.53
C GLU A 76 13.32 2.03 -21.84
N LEU A 77 12.49 1.06 -22.21
CA LEU A 77 12.67 -0.34 -21.85
C LEU A 77 13.68 -0.97 -22.84
N PRO A 78 14.88 -1.39 -22.39
CA PRO A 78 15.79 -2.11 -23.26
C PRO A 78 15.17 -3.43 -23.67
N PHE A 79 15.68 -4.01 -24.75
CA PHE A 79 15.34 -5.38 -25.11
C PHE A 79 15.70 -6.33 -23.95
N ILE A 80 14.70 -6.99 -23.38
CA ILE A 80 14.83 -7.96 -22.29
C ILE A 80 14.21 -9.26 -22.77
N ARG A 81 14.96 -10.37 -22.64
CA ARG A 81 14.40 -11.72 -22.71
C ARG A 81 13.75 -12.04 -21.37
N LEU A 82 12.51 -12.52 -21.38
CA LEU A 82 11.80 -12.75 -20.13
C LEU A 82 12.42 -13.94 -19.37
N PRO A 83 12.48 -13.89 -18.04
CA PRO A 83 12.82 -15.08 -17.25
C PRO A 83 11.85 -16.22 -17.55
N GLY A 84 12.35 -17.29 -18.18
CA GLY A 84 11.54 -18.45 -18.57
C GLY A 84 11.20 -18.56 -20.06
N GLU A 85 11.56 -17.57 -20.88
CA GLU A 85 11.65 -17.70 -22.36
C GLU A 85 12.96 -18.34 -22.80
#